data_AF-A0A6J6W7N6-F1
#
_entry.id   AF-A0A6J6W7N6-F1
#
_cell.length_a   1.000
_cell.length_b   1.000
_cell.length_c   1.000
_cell.angle_alpha   90.00
_cell.angle_beta   90.00
_cell.angle_gamma   90.00
#
_symmetry.space_group_name_H-M   'P 1'
#
loop_
_entity.id
_entity.type
_entity.pdbx_description
1 polymer ?
#
loop_
_entity_poly.entity_id
_entity_poly.type
_entity_poly.pdbx_seq_one_letter_code
_entity_poly.pdbx_strand_id
1 'polypeptide(L)'
;MAHEKVHFEPNRELFGQGIATVAASIFGGMPATGAIARTSVNVRSHAKSRLASIFHALVLLFIALVAAPLVSQIPTAVIAGLLLGTSYRILNPVSIMESLRTTKSEASVLIVTAFSTVAIDLIWGMAIGIALHMGLARYSKKPASL
;
A
#
# COMPACT_ATOMS: atom_id res chain seq x y z
N MET A 1 30.54 2.32 -3.57
CA MET A 1 30.12 0.92 -3.32
C MET A 1 29.04 0.60 -4.33
N ALA A 2 29.26 -0.42 -5.17
CA ALA A 2 28.42 -0.72 -6.31
C ALA A 2 26.95 -0.83 -5.91
N HIS A 3 26.09 -0.04 -6.54
CA HIS A 3 24.64 -0.24 -6.51
C HIS A 3 24.34 -1.54 -7.25
N GLU A 4 24.43 -2.67 -6.54
CA GLU A 4 23.84 -3.91 -7.01
C GLU A 4 22.33 -3.64 -7.11
N LYS A 5 21.86 -3.38 -8.34
CA LYS A 5 20.45 -3.24 -8.66
C LYS A 5 19.84 -4.62 -8.42
N VAL A 6 19.36 -4.86 -7.19
CA VAL A 6 18.51 -6.01 -6.91
C VAL A 6 17.31 -5.87 -7.85
N HIS A 7 17.27 -6.73 -8.87
CA HIS A 7 16.18 -6.72 -9.83
C HIS A 7 14.90 -7.09 -9.09
N PHE A 8 13.92 -6.19 -9.15
CA PHE A 8 12.59 -6.47 -8.61
C PHE A 8 11.90 -7.48 -9.53
N GLU A 9 11.41 -8.58 -8.96
CA GLU A 9 10.72 -9.66 -9.67
C GLU A 9 9.24 -9.68 -9.24
N PRO A 10 8.32 -9.01 -9.96
CA PRO A 10 6.92 -8.87 -9.54
C PRO A 10 6.20 -10.21 -9.34
N ASN A 11 6.43 -11.18 -10.23
CA ASN A 11 5.81 -12.51 -10.14
C ASN A 11 6.23 -13.25 -8.85
N ARG A 12 7.48 -13.09 -8.43
CA ARG A 12 8.00 -13.73 -7.22
C ARG A 12 7.45 -13.07 -5.97
N GLU A 13 7.31 -11.73 -5.97
CA GLU A 13 6.65 -11.00 -4.88
C GLU A 13 5.19 -11.42 -4.74
N LEU A 14 4.44 -11.46 -5.86
CA LEU A 14 3.04 -11.89 -5.87
C LEU A 14 2.87 -13.34 -5.39
N PHE A 15 3.72 -14.25 -5.86
CA PHE A 15 3.71 -15.64 -5.38
C PHE A 15 4.00 -15.73 -3.88
N GLY A 16 4.98 -14.96 -3.39
CA GLY A 16 5.30 -14.86 -1.96
C GLY A 16 4.13 -14.34 -1.12
N GLN A 17 3.44 -13.30 -1.57
CA GLN A 17 2.24 -12.75 -0.91
C GLN A 17 1.08 -13.76 -0.92
N GLY A 18 0.93 -14.54 -2.00
CA GLY A 18 -0.03 -15.64 -2.09
C GLY A 18 0.22 -16.71 -1.03
N ILE A 19 1.46 -17.22 -0.93
CA ILE A 19 1.85 -18.19 0.12
C ILE A 19 1.62 -17.60 1.51
N ALA A 20 2.04 -16.35 1.75
CA ALA A 20 1.86 -15.68 3.02
C ALA A 20 0.37 -15.55 3.42
N THR A 21 -0.50 -15.28 2.44
CA THR A 21 -1.96 -15.20 2.64
C THR A 21 -2.56 -16.57 2.96
N VAL A 22 -2.16 -17.64 2.26
CA VAL A 22 -2.60 -19.01 2.57
C VAL A 22 -2.16 -19.40 3.99
N ALA A 23 -0.90 -19.16 4.32
CA ALA A 23 -0.37 -19.43 5.65
C ALA A 23 -1.14 -18.64 6.72
N ALA A 24 -1.38 -17.33 6.53
CA ALA A 24 -2.15 -16.51 7.47
C ALA A 24 -3.59 -17.04 7.65
N SER A 25 -4.26 -17.42 6.56
CA SER A 25 -5.64 -17.90 6.58
C SER A 25 -5.81 -19.19 7.40
N ILE A 26 -4.83 -20.10 7.36
CA ILE A 26 -4.83 -21.34 8.17
C ILE A 26 -4.86 -21.03 9.67
N PHE A 27 -4.29 -19.90 10.10
CA PHE A 27 -4.29 -19.45 11.50
C PHE A 27 -5.39 -18.42 11.81
N GLY A 28 -6.37 -18.22 10.91
CA GLY A 28 -7.44 -17.23 11.07
C GLY A 28 -6.99 -15.78 10.87
N GLY A 29 -5.86 -15.56 10.21
CA GLY A 29 -5.31 -14.25 9.89
C GLY A 29 -5.94 -13.58 8.66
N MET A 30 -5.68 -12.28 8.51
CA MET A 30 -6.07 -11.49 7.34
C MET A 30 -5.07 -11.66 6.17
N PRO A 31 -5.48 -11.36 4.93
CA PRO A 31 -4.59 -11.43 3.77
C PRO A 31 -3.29 -10.64 3.95
N ALA A 32 -2.17 -11.22 3.50
CA ALA A 32 -0.87 -10.58 3.60
C ALA A 32 -0.71 -9.50 2.52
N THR A 33 -0.15 -8.36 2.89
CA THR A 33 0.12 -7.25 1.97
C THR A 33 1.45 -6.56 2.31
N GLY A 34 1.97 -5.80 1.34
CA GLY A 34 3.13 -4.94 1.54
C GLY A 34 2.82 -3.79 2.49
N ALA A 35 3.66 -3.58 3.51
CA ALA A 35 3.50 -2.50 4.49
C ALA A 35 4.53 -1.38 4.25
N ILE A 36 4.18 -0.39 3.41
CA ILE A 36 5.07 0.72 3.01
C ILE A 36 5.66 1.48 4.22
N ALA A 37 4.84 1.71 5.25
CA ALA A 37 5.30 2.38 6.46
C ALA A 37 6.38 1.55 7.20
N ARG A 38 6.26 0.22 7.24
CA ARG A 38 7.23 -0.66 7.87
C ARG A 38 8.52 -0.75 7.06
N THR A 39 8.41 -0.89 5.74
CA THR A 39 9.58 -0.96 4.86
C THR A 39 10.37 0.34 4.87
N SER A 40 9.71 1.51 4.91
CA SER A 40 10.41 2.80 5.02
C SER A 40 11.18 2.95 6.34
N VAL A 41 10.64 2.48 7.46
CA VAL A 41 11.36 2.43 8.74
C VAL A 41 12.57 1.51 8.64
N ASN A 42 12.41 0.29 8.10
CA ASN A 42 13.52 -0.65 7.93
C ASN A 42 14.65 -0.04 7.06
N VAL A 43 14.30 0.63 5.97
CA VAL A 43 15.26 1.32 5.08
C VAL A 43 15.97 2.44 5.83
N ARG A 44 15.24 3.31 6.54
CA ARG A 44 15.83 4.41 7.32
C ARG A 44 16.70 3.91 8.48
N SER A 45 16.36 2.77 9.05
CA SER A 45 17.16 2.07 10.07
C SER A 45 18.30 1.24 9.50
N HIS A 46 18.57 1.35 8.19
CA HIS A 46 19.66 0.65 7.51
C HIS A 46 19.60 -0.88 7.66
N ALA A 47 18.40 -1.46 7.76
CA ALA A 47 18.22 -2.90 7.79
C ALA A 47 18.69 -3.51 6.45
N LYS A 48 19.61 -4.49 6.51
CA LYS A 48 20.24 -5.08 5.33
C LYS A 48 19.77 -6.50 5.00
N SER A 49 18.91 -7.09 5.84
CA SER A 49 18.48 -8.49 5.68
C SER A 49 17.02 -8.71 6.06
N ARG A 50 16.48 -9.86 5.63
CA ARG A 50 15.11 -10.31 5.95
C ARG A 50 14.90 -10.59 7.45
N LEU A 51 15.99 -10.72 8.22
CA LEU A 51 15.92 -10.96 9.66
C LEU A 51 15.19 -9.84 10.39
N ALA A 52 15.32 -8.59 9.95
CA ALA A 52 14.61 -7.46 10.57
C ALA A 52 13.08 -7.68 10.59
N SER A 53 12.51 -8.21 9.51
CA SER A 53 11.09 -8.53 9.43
C SER A 53 10.70 -9.74 10.30
N ILE A 54 11.56 -10.75 10.40
CA ILE A 54 11.35 -11.92 11.25
C ILE A 54 11.36 -11.50 12.73
N PHE A 55 12.38 -10.75 13.16
CA PHE A 55 12.44 -10.22 14.53
C PHE A 55 11.23 -9.34 14.84
N HIS A 56 10.81 -8.47 13.92
CA HIS A 56 9.61 -7.67 14.11
C HIS A 56 8.35 -8.53 14.29
N ALA A 57 8.18 -9.59 13.49
CA ALA A 57 7.05 -10.52 13.64
C ALA A 57 7.08 -11.27 14.98
N LEU A 58 8.26 -11.72 15.43
CA LEU A 58 8.42 -12.36 16.74
C LEU A 58 8.10 -11.41 17.90
N VAL A 59 8.53 -10.15 17.81
CA VAL A 59 8.20 -9.12 18.80
C VAL A 59 6.70 -8.87 18.84
N LEU A 60 6.02 -8.76 17.69
CA LEU A 60 4.58 -8.60 17.64
C LEU A 60 3.84 -9.81 18.23
N LEU A 61 4.30 -11.04 17.92
CA LEU A 61 3.73 -12.25 18.50
C LEU A 61 3.89 -12.28 20.02
N PHE A 62 5.07 -11.91 20.53
CA PHE A 62 5.32 -11.81 21.96
C PHE A 62 4.39 -10.79 22.64
N ILE A 63 4.25 -9.59 22.07
CA ILE A 63 3.33 -8.57 22.56
C ILE A 63 1.89 -9.09 22.55
N ALA A 64 1.47 -9.76 21.48
CA ALA A 64 0.13 -10.31 21.35
C ALA A 64 -0.17 -11.41 22.37
N LEU A 65 0.81 -12.22 22.77
CA LEU A 65 0.62 -13.31 23.74
C LEU A 65 0.75 -12.84 25.19
N VAL A 66 1.67 -11.91 25.48
CA VAL A 66 2.00 -11.51 26.86
C VAL A 66 1.36 -10.19 27.26
N ALA A 67 1.36 -9.20 26.38
CA ALA A 67 0.91 -7.85 26.67
C ALA A 67 -0.52 -7.56 26.19
N ALA A 68 -1.28 -8.57 25.74
CA ALA A 68 -2.67 -8.41 25.31
C ALA A 68 -3.55 -7.66 26.33
N PRO A 69 -3.48 -7.94 27.65
CA PRO A 69 -4.31 -7.25 28.65
C PRO A 69 -3.99 -5.76 28.77
N LEU A 70 -2.75 -5.36 28.49
CA LEU A 70 -2.36 -3.94 28.46
C LEU A 70 -2.84 -3.31 27.15
N VAL A 71 -2.67 -4.00 26.03
CA VAL A 71 -3.12 -3.51 24.71
C VAL A 71 -4.65 -3.31 24.67
N SER A 72 -5.42 -4.16 25.35
CA SER A 72 -6.89 -4.00 25.43
C SER A 72 -7.33 -2.75 26.20
N GLN A 73 -6.44 -2.10 26.95
CA GLN A 73 -6.75 -0.86 27.65
C GLN A 73 -6.50 0.39 26.79
N ILE A 74 -5.96 0.23 25.57
CA ILE A 74 -5.68 1.37 24.69
C ILE A 74 -7.01 1.99 24.23
N PRO A 75 -7.27 3.28 24.51
CA PRO A 75 -8.49 3.93 24.06
C PRO A 75 -8.55 3.99 22.53
N THR A 76 -9.75 3.83 21.97
CA THR A 76 -9.98 3.93 20.52
C THR A 76 -9.54 5.27 19.94
N ALA A 77 -9.60 6.35 20.73
CA ALA A 77 -9.09 7.67 20.34
C ALA A 77 -7.58 7.66 20.03
N VAL A 78 -6.79 6.88 20.76
CA VAL A 78 -5.34 6.73 20.50
C VAL A 78 -5.10 6.03 19.18
N ILE A 79 -5.86 4.97 18.91
CA ILE A 79 -5.77 4.22 17.65
C ILE A 79 -6.24 5.09 16.48
N ALA A 80 -7.32 5.86 16.64
CA ALA A 80 -7.77 6.82 15.63
C ALA A 80 -6.69 7.86 15.31
N GLY A 81 -6.04 8.43 16.34
CA GLY A 81 -4.91 9.36 16.16
C GLY A 81 -3.73 8.72 15.43
N LEU A 82 -3.40 7.47 15.77
CA LEU A 82 -2.36 6.70 15.08
C LEU A 82 -2.70 6.49 13.59
N LEU A 83 -3.95 6.13 13.28
CA LEU A 83 -4.41 5.92 11.90
C LEU A 83 -4.41 7.23 11.09
N LEU A 84 -4.82 8.35 11.67
CA LEU A 84 -4.73 9.66 11.02
C LEU A 84 -3.27 10.06 10.75
N GLY A 85 -2.39 9.90 11.74
CA GLY A 85 -0.97 10.23 11.60
C GLY A 85 -0.25 9.37 10.56
N THR A 86 -0.56 8.07 10.51
CA THR A 86 -0.02 7.16 9.49
C THR A 86 -0.57 7.46 8.10
N SER A 87 -1.88 7.77 7.99
CA SER A 87 -2.49 8.18 6.72
C SER A 87 -1.84 9.44 6.16
N TYR A 88 -1.61 10.45 7.01
CA TYR A 88 -0.90 11.67 6.62
C TYR A 88 0.51 11.40 6.13
N ARG A 89 1.23 10.45 6.74
CA ARG A 89 2.60 10.09 6.34
C ARG A 89 2.67 9.37 4.99
N ILE A 90 1.63 8.60 4.64
CA ILE A 90 1.55 7.88 3.36
C ILE A 90 1.13 8.83 2.23
N LEU A 91 0.37 9.88 2.54
CA LEU A 91 -0.03 10.88 1.57
C LEU A 91 1.20 11.61 1.00
N ASN A 92 1.43 11.50 -0.30
CA ASN A 92 2.48 12.22 -1.00
C ASN A 92 1.88 13.40 -1.79
N PRO A 93 1.85 14.62 -1.21
CA PRO A 93 1.24 15.78 -1.87
C PRO A 93 1.95 16.17 -3.16
N VAL A 94 3.26 15.89 -3.26
CA VAL A 94 4.05 16.18 -4.46
C VAL A 94 3.59 15.30 -5.62
N SER A 95 3.48 13.99 -5.42
CA SER A 95 3.00 13.07 -6.46
C SER A 95 1.55 13.34 -6.87
N ILE A 96 0.69 13.75 -5.92
CA ILE A 96 -0.69 14.16 -6.22
C ILE A 96 -0.68 15.40 -7.12
N MET A 97 0.09 16.43 -6.74
CA MET A 97 0.18 17.67 -7.52
C MET A 97 0.77 17.44 -8.91
N GLU A 98 1.78 16.58 -9.01
CA GLU A 98 2.37 16.17 -10.28
C GLU A 98 1.31 15.51 -11.18
N SER A 99 0.60 14.50 -10.68
CA SER A 99 -0.45 13.81 -11.44
C SER A 99 -1.59 14.74 -11.88
N LEU A 100 -1.94 15.74 -11.06
CA LEU A 100 -2.93 16.77 -11.40
C LEU A 100 -2.46 17.75 -12.49
N ARG A 101 -1.15 17.94 -12.64
CA ARG A 101 -0.55 18.89 -13.58
C ARG A 101 -0.04 18.25 -14.88
N THR A 102 0.15 16.93 -14.92
CA THR A 102 0.69 16.22 -16.08
C THR A 102 -0.25 16.23 -17.28
N THR A 103 -1.40 15.55 -17.20
CA THR A 103 -2.41 15.59 -18.28
C THR A 103 -3.82 15.64 -17.71
N LYS A 104 -4.78 16.18 -18.48
CA LYS A 104 -6.20 16.16 -18.10
C LYS A 104 -6.72 14.73 -17.88
N SER A 105 -6.19 13.77 -18.65
CA SER A 105 -6.52 12.35 -18.51
C SER A 105 -6.07 11.81 -17.15
N GLU A 106 -4.80 12.00 -16.80
CA GLU A 106 -4.26 11.54 -15.50
C GLU A 106 -4.94 12.22 -14.31
N ALA A 107 -5.15 13.53 -14.38
CA ALA A 107 -5.88 14.27 -13.36
C ALA A 107 -7.32 13.74 -13.18
N SER A 108 -8.02 13.43 -14.27
CA SER A 108 -9.38 12.87 -14.21
C SER A 108 -9.40 11.48 -13.59
N VAL A 109 -8.45 10.61 -13.93
CA VAL A 109 -8.33 9.26 -13.34
C VAL A 109 -8.10 9.37 -11.84
N LEU A 110 -7.18 10.23 -11.41
CA LEU A 110 -6.89 10.46 -10.00
C LEU A 110 -8.15 10.93 -9.23
N ILE A 111 -8.80 12.00 -9.70
CA ILE A 111 -9.94 12.62 -9.03
C ILE A 111 -11.13 11.65 -8.96
N VAL A 112 -11.47 11.00 -10.07
CA VAL A 112 -12.61 10.09 -10.13
C VAL A 112 -12.36 8.85 -9.25
N THR A 113 -11.15 8.29 -9.28
CA THR A 113 -10.79 7.14 -8.43
C THR A 113 -10.85 7.50 -6.95
N ALA A 114 -10.28 8.65 -6.56
CA ALA A 114 -10.26 9.11 -5.18
C ALA A 114 -11.68 9.39 -4.67
N PHE A 115 -12.49 10.12 -5.45
CA PHE A 115 -13.87 10.41 -5.09
C PHE A 115 -14.71 9.13 -4.97
N SER A 116 -14.61 8.23 -5.94
CA SER A 116 -15.35 6.96 -5.93
C SER A 116 -14.97 6.07 -4.75
N THR A 117 -13.68 6.07 -4.36
CA THR A 117 -13.19 5.32 -3.19
C THR A 117 -13.81 5.83 -1.88
N VAL A 118 -13.97 7.15 -1.75
CA VAL A 118 -14.55 7.77 -0.54
C VAL A 118 -16.07 7.66 -0.53
N ALA A 119 -16.72 7.78 -1.68
CA ALA A 119 -18.18 7.79 -1.79
C ALA A 119 -18.81 6.39 -1.79
N ILE A 120 -18.10 5.38 -2.30
CA ILE A 120 -18.60 4.01 -2.46
C ILE A 120 -17.78 3.07 -1.57
N ASP A 121 -16.63 2.61 -2.09
CA ASP A 121 -15.61 1.85 -1.38
C ASP A 121 -14.36 1.70 -2.25
N LEU A 122 -13.30 1.13 -1.67
CA LEU A 122 -12.00 0.91 -2.32
C LEU A 122 -12.08 0.01 -3.56
N ILE A 123 -12.90 -1.04 -3.55
CA ILE A 123 -12.95 -2.03 -4.63
C ILE A 123 -13.57 -1.39 -5.86
N TRP A 124 -14.73 -0.74 -5.70
CA TRP A 124 -15.40 -0.03 -6.80
C TRP A 124 -14.61 1.18 -7.26
N GLY A 125 -14.01 1.95 -6.35
CA GLY A 125 -13.16 3.07 -6.69
C GLY A 125 -12.00 2.65 -7.61
N MET A 126 -11.30 1.57 -7.26
CA MET A 126 -10.24 1.00 -8.09
C MET A 126 -10.76 0.52 -9.45
N ALA A 127 -11.88 -0.21 -9.49
CA ALA A 127 -12.46 -0.71 -10.73
C ALA A 127 -12.84 0.41 -11.71
N ILE A 128 -13.49 1.47 -11.20
CA ILE A 128 -13.85 2.66 -11.98
C ILE A 128 -12.59 3.36 -12.51
N GLY A 129 -11.58 3.53 -11.66
CA GLY A 129 -10.31 4.15 -12.04
C GLY A 129 -9.60 3.42 -13.19
N ILE A 130 -9.51 2.08 -13.10
CA ILE A 130 -8.92 1.25 -14.15
C ILE A 130 -9.73 1.35 -15.44
N ALA A 131 -11.06 1.23 -15.36
CA ALA A 131 -11.94 1.33 -16.52
C ALA A 131 -11.81 2.69 -17.22
N LEU A 132 -11.77 3.79 -16.45
CA LEU A 132 -11.58 5.14 -16.96
C LEU A 132 -10.22 5.29 -17.63
N HIS A 133 -9.14 4.84 -16.99
CA HIS A 133 -7.80 4.89 -17.56
C HIS A 133 -7.73 4.13 -18.89
N MET A 134 -8.26 2.91 -18.95
CA MET A 134 -8.31 2.10 -20.18
C MET A 134 -9.15 2.76 -21.28
N GLY A 135 -10.26 3.40 -20.91
CA GLY A 135 -11.09 4.17 -21.85
C GLY A 135 -10.31 5.33 -22.46
N LEU A 136 -9.72 6.20 -21.63
CA LEU A 136 -8.97 7.37 -22.07
C LEU A 136 -7.73 7.01 -22.89
N ALA A 137 -7.01 5.94 -22.51
CA ALA A 137 -5.87 5.44 -23.26
C ALA A 137 -6.24 4.98 -24.68
N ARG A 138 -7.45 4.44 -24.87
CA ARG A 138 -7.96 4.09 -26.22
C ARG A 138 -8.28 5.34 -27.04
N TYR A 139 -8.84 6.39 -26.44
CA TYR A 139 -9.13 7.65 -27.15
C TYR A 139 -7.87 8.40 -27.58
N SER A 140 -6.78 8.31 -26.81
CA SER A 140 -5.50 8.93 -27.16
C SER A 140 -4.74 8.19 -28.28
N LYS A 141 -5.16 6.96 -28.64
CA LYS A 141 -4.59 6.16 -29.75
C LYS A 141 -5.34 6.32 -31.08
N LYS A 142 -6.34 7.21 -31.20
CA LYS A 142 -6.88 7.54 -32.53
C LYS A 142 -5.75 8.19 -33.34
N PRO A 143 -5.32 7.61 -34.48
CA PRO A 143 -4.19 8.10 -35.23
C PRO A 143 -4.46 9.54 -35.63
N ALA A 144 -3.49 10.43 -35.42
CA ALA A 144 -3.44 11.71 -36.10
C ALA A 144 -3.57 11.41 -37.60
N SER A 145 -4.75 11.67 -38.14
CA SER A 145 -5.06 11.48 -39.54
C SER A 145 -4.60 12.72 -40.32
N LEU A 146 -3.71 12.45 -41.28
CA LEU A 146 -3.25 13.27 -42.41
C LEU A 146 -2.21 14.35 -42.10
#